data_AF-A0A7R9YIB7-F1
#
_entry.id   AF-A0A7R9YIB7-F1
#
_cell.length_a   1.000
_cell.length_b   1.000
_cell.length_c   1.000
_cell.angle_alpha   90.00
_cell.angle_beta   90.00
_cell.angle_gamma   90.00
#
_symmetry.space_group_name_H-M   'P 1'
#
loop_
_entity.id
_entity.type
_entity.pdbx_description
1 polymer ?
#
loop_
_entity_poly.entity_id
_entity_poly.type
_entity_poly.pdbx_seq_one_letter_code
_entity_poly.pdbx_strand_id
1 'polypeptide(L)'
;APAGEVMIRTRGKGSSVRTTAESKAAPPRRTQGVTNASRIADQLDSLGACYAILWKRANDDVLRAVQYHALDGAVMENSRSSHYRAGTGAVGRVWATRRTELVRDASTASIAQFDRVHLATYYRVRSVALAYVDDGVVEVGSVSRAPWDKPPDVRVLHLLLSGVHVPFDHVAPLPAAAPTTHRSADALADAVRSA
;
A
#
# COMPACT_ATOMS: atom_id res chain seq x y z
N ALA A 1 38.80 27.16 59.79
CA ALA A 1 39.54 28.43 60.00
C ALA A 1 39.38 29.29 58.74
N PRO A 2 39.19 30.61 58.88
CA PRO A 2 38.37 31.41 57.97
C PRO A 2 39.18 32.41 57.14
N ALA A 3 38.63 32.80 55.99
CA ALA A 3 38.86 34.10 55.32
C ALA A 3 37.75 34.20 54.26
N GLY A 4 36.79 35.10 54.36
CA GLY A 4 36.98 36.53 54.50
C GLY A 4 36.61 37.14 53.14
N GLU A 5 35.33 37.15 52.80
CA GLU A 5 34.87 37.63 51.51
C GLU A 5 34.55 39.12 51.59
N VAL A 6 35.28 39.89 50.79
CA VAL A 6 35.28 41.34 50.75
C VAL A 6 34.21 41.82 49.77
N MET A 7 33.32 42.65 50.29
CA MET A 7 32.25 43.33 49.57
C MET A 7 32.82 44.52 48.78
N ILE A 8 32.80 44.45 47.45
CA ILE A 8 33.06 45.61 46.57
C ILE A 8 31.79 45.92 45.79
N ARG A 9 31.15 47.05 46.13
CA ARG A 9 30.08 47.67 45.37
C ARG A 9 30.69 48.60 44.33
N THR A 10 30.46 48.34 43.04
CA THR A 10 30.70 49.33 41.98
C THR A 10 29.40 49.64 41.26
N ARG A 11 29.06 50.94 41.29
CA ARG A 11 27.85 51.56 40.77
C ARG A 11 28.08 51.90 39.30
N GLY A 12 27.69 51.01 38.39
CA GLY A 12 27.76 51.22 36.94
C GLY A 12 26.47 51.85 36.41
N LYS A 13 26.53 53.11 36.00
CA LYS A 13 25.52 53.77 35.13
C LYS A 13 25.52 53.06 33.77
N GLY A 14 24.49 52.25 33.51
CA GLY A 14 24.25 51.63 32.21
C GLY A 14 23.15 52.37 31.46
N SER A 15 23.51 52.96 30.32
CA SER A 15 22.62 53.57 29.35
C SER A 15 21.44 52.67 28.97
N SER A 16 20.28 53.29 28.87
CA SER A 16 19.06 52.69 28.32
C SER A 16 19.28 52.42 26.83
N VAL A 17 19.63 51.18 26.49
CA VAL A 17 19.59 50.66 25.12
C VAL A 17 18.16 50.18 24.88
N ARG A 18 17.44 50.84 23.97
CA ARG A 18 16.19 50.31 23.42
C ARG A 18 16.54 49.05 22.63
N THR A 19 16.32 47.90 23.22
CA THR A 19 16.22 46.63 22.49
C THR A 19 14.94 46.69 21.67
N THR A 20 15.06 46.95 20.38
CA THR A 20 14.05 46.55 19.39
C THR A 20 13.83 45.06 19.58
N ALA A 21 12.61 44.68 19.97
CA ALA A 21 12.19 43.29 19.99
C ALA A 21 12.33 42.72 18.57
N GLU A 22 13.41 41.99 18.32
CA GLU A 22 13.44 41.03 17.23
C GLU A 22 12.30 40.06 17.51
N SER A 23 11.22 40.23 16.75
CA SER A 23 10.16 39.26 16.66
C SER A 23 10.82 38.00 16.10
N LYS A 24 11.24 37.11 17.00
CA LYS A 24 11.81 35.80 16.71
C LYS A 24 10.74 35.05 15.93
N ALA A 25 10.80 35.15 14.61
CA ALA A 25 9.90 34.49 13.70
C ALA A 25 9.81 33.03 14.14
N ALA A 26 8.59 32.59 14.47
CA ALA A 26 8.35 31.20 14.81
C ALA A 26 8.97 30.36 13.68
N PRO A 27 9.80 29.34 13.99
CA PRO A 27 10.40 28.52 12.96
C PRO A 27 9.26 28.01 12.06
N PRO A 28 9.43 28.05 10.72
CA PRO A 28 8.39 27.64 9.80
C PRO A 28 7.90 26.26 10.24
N ARG A 29 6.59 26.12 10.47
CA ARG A 29 5.98 24.83 10.78
C ARG A 29 6.42 23.88 9.68
N ARG A 30 7.29 22.93 10.03
CA ARG A 30 7.72 21.87 9.14
C ARG A 30 6.46 21.06 8.86
N THR A 31 5.79 21.36 7.75
CA THR A 31 4.73 20.49 7.22
C THR A 31 5.40 19.15 7.00
N GLN A 32 5.12 18.19 7.89
CA GLN A 32 5.54 16.81 7.71
C GLN A 32 4.88 16.35 6.40
N GLY A 33 5.65 16.41 5.31
CA GLY A 33 5.19 15.97 4.01
C GLY A 33 4.84 14.50 4.11
N VAL A 34 3.56 14.17 3.89
CA VAL A 34 3.11 12.79 3.79
C VAL A 34 3.91 12.13 2.66
N THR A 35 4.72 11.13 3.00
CA THR A 35 5.58 10.46 2.04
C THR A 35 4.76 9.51 1.17
N ASN A 36 5.24 9.16 -0.03
CA ASN A 36 4.56 8.14 -0.84
C ASN A 36 4.50 6.78 -0.11
N ALA A 37 5.50 6.46 0.72
CA ALA A 37 5.51 5.22 1.49
C ALA A 37 4.34 5.16 2.50
N SER A 38 4.05 6.25 3.21
CA SER A 38 2.91 6.28 4.14
C SER A 38 1.59 6.17 3.39
N ARG A 39 1.46 6.83 2.23
CA ARG A 39 0.25 6.71 1.38
C ARG A 39 0.02 5.28 0.88
N ILE A 40 1.09 4.59 0.49
CA ILE A 40 1.00 3.19 0.07
C ILE A 40 0.58 2.31 1.24
N ALA A 41 1.14 2.53 2.44
CA ALA A 41 0.75 1.80 3.64
C ALA A 41 -0.74 2.02 3.99
N ASP A 42 -1.21 3.27 4.00
CA ASP A 42 -2.61 3.62 4.25
C ASP A 42 -3.54 2.95 3.22
N GLN A 43 -3.13 2.89 1.96
CA GLN A 43 -3.92 2.25 0.90
C GLN A 43 -3.90 0.73 0.99
N LEU A 44 -2.79 0.11 1.42
CA LEU A 44 -2.75 -1.31 1.70
C LEU A 44 -3.71 -1.65 2.85
N ASP A 45 -3.66 -0.87 3.94
CA ASP A 45 -4.52 -1.05 5.10
C ASP A 45 -6.02 -0.91 4.74
N SER A 46 -6.38 0.12 3.96
CA SER A 46 -7.77 0.34 3.53
C SER A 46 -8.32 -0.79 2.64
N LEU A 47 -7.44 -1.47 1.89
CA LEU A 47 -7.79 -2.65 1.09
C LEU A 47 -7.80 -3.96 1.92
N GLY A 48 -7.34 -3.92 3.17
CA GLY A 48 -7.05 -5.10 3.97
C GLY A 48 -5.90 -5.93 3.38
N ALA A 49 -5.01 -5.32 2.59
CA ALA A 49 -3.84 -5.93 2.01
C ALA A 49 -2.62 -5.75 2.92
N CYS A 50 -1.73 -6.73 2.96
CA CYS A 50 -0.46 -6.65 3.69
C CYS A 50 0.75 -6.38 2.80
N TYR A 51 0.61 -6.56 1.48
CA TYR A 51 1.66 -6.23 0.52
C TYR A 51 1.11 -5.86 -0.85
N ALA A 52 1.95 -5.20 -1.65
CA ALA A 52 1.79 -5.03 -3.08
C ALA A 52 3.10 -5.18 -3.85
N ILE A 53 2.99 -5.71 -5.06
CA ILE A 53 4.10 -5.87 -6.00
C ILE A 53 3.69 -5.30 -7.35
N LEU A 54 4.54 -4.46 -7.92
CA LEU A 54 4.41 -4.02 -9.30
C LEU A 54 5.34 -4.87 -10.18
N TRP A 55 4.73 -5.63 -11.08
CA TRP A 55 5.42 -6.39 -12.13
C TRP A 55 5.43 -5.57 -13.40
N LYS A 56 6.61 -5.32 -13.98
CA LYS A 56 6.74 -4.63 -15.27
C LYS A 56 7.51 -5.48 -16.26
N ARG A 57 7.26 -5.24 -17.53
CA ARG A 57 8.04 -5.80 -18.63
C ARG A 57 9.49 -5.31 -18.51
N ALA A 58 10.42 -6.25 -18.47
CA ALA A 58 11.84 -5.98 -18.61
C ALA A 58 12.23 -6.22 -20.08
N ASN A 59 12.93 -7.32 -20.37
CA ASN A 59 13.35 -7.72 -21.72
C ASN A 59 12.60 -9.00 -22.15
N ASP A 60 12.45 -9.22 -23.46
CA ASP A 60 11.93 -10.47 -24.05
C ASP A 60 10.57 -10.94 -23.51
N ASP A 61 9.67 -10.00 -23.24
CA ASP A 61 8.34 -10.27 -22.66
C ASP A 61 8.36 -10.97 -21.30
N VAL A 62 9.48 -10.81 -20.57
CA VAL A 62 9.61 -11.27 -19.19
C VAL A 62 9.23 -10.16 -18.22
N LEU A 63 8.27 -10.45 -17.34
CA LEU A 63 7.87 -9.60 -16.24
C LEU A 63 8.78 -9.82 -15.04
N ARG A 64 9.20 -8.72 -14.41
CA ARG A 64 9.97 -8.71 -13.17
C ARG A 64 9.33 -7.78 -12.15
N ALA A 65 9.48 -8.11 -10.87
CA ALA A 65 9.10 -7.20 -9.80
C ALA A 65 10.01 -5.97 -9.84
N VAL A 66 9.45 -4.79 -10.09
CA VAL A 66 10.19 -3.52 -10.12
C VAL A 66 9.99 -2.70 -8.86
N GLN A 67 8.88 -2.93 -8.16
CA GLN A 67 8.59 -2.30 -6.89
C GLN A 67 7.82 -3.24 -5.99
N TYR A 68 8.01 -3.01 -4.70
CA TYR A 68 7.48 -3.84 -3.67
C TYR A 68 7.21 -2.99 -2.44
N HIS A 69 6.05 -3.17 -1.83
CA HIS A 69 5.72 -2.63 -0.52
C HIS A 69 5.05 -3.70 0.33
N ALA A 70 5.44 -3.81 1.59
CA ALA A 70 4.72 -4.59 2.58
C ALA A 70 4.66 -3.85 3.90
N LEU A 71 3.58 -4.10 4.65
CA LEU A 71 3.40 -3.57 6.00
C LEU A 71 4.37 -4.24 6.99
N ASP A 72 4.78 -5.47 6.71
CA ASP A 72 5.78 -6.21 7.47
C ASP A 72 6.86 -6.74 6.50
N GLY A 73 8.12 -6.40 6.74
CA GLY A 73 9.24 -6.55 5.79
C GLY A 73 9.58 -7.99 5.40
N ALA A 74 8.91 -8.98 5.99
CA ALA A 74 9.24 -10.39 5.85
C ALA A 74 8.93 -10.96 4.45
N VAL A 75 7.93 -10.45 3.71
CA VAL A 75 7.45 -11.03 2.43
C VAL A 75 8.36 -10.69 1.21
N MET A 76 9.43 -9.90 1.41
CA MET A 76 10.19 -9.21 0.36
C MET A 76 11.17 -10.07 -0.46
N GLU A 77 12.02 -10.85 0.20
CA GLU A 77 13.27 -11.32 -0.42
C GLU A 77 13.00 -12.32 -1.56
N ASN A 78 12.00 -13.20 -1.38
CA ASN A 78 11.73 -14.30 -2.30
C ASN A 78 10.99 -13.88 -3.58
N SER A 79 10.32 -12.73 -3.56
CA SER A 79 9.57 -12.24 -4.73
C SER A 79 10.47 -11.59 -5.78
N ARG A 80 11.68 -11.13 -5.40
CA ARG A 80 12.61 -10.42 -6.29
C ARG A 80 13.26 -11.31 -7.35
N SER A 81 13.40 -12.60 -7.07
CA SER A 81 13.98 -13.58 -8.01
C SER A 81 12.95 -14.16 -8.99
N SER A 82 11.66 -13.95 -8.71
CA SER A 82 10.56 -14.43 -9.54
C SER A 82 10.47 -13.65 -10.84
N HIS A 83 10.16 -14.35 -11.93
CA HIS A 83 9.98 -13.78 -13.25
C HIS A 83 8.95 -14.58 -14.03
N TYR A 84 8.19 -13.90 -14.88
CA TYR A 84 7.04 -14.49 -15.57
C TYR A 84 7.05 -14.15 -17.04
N ARG A 85 6.82 -15.14 -17.90
CA ARG A 85 6.43 -14.90 -19.29
C ARG A 85 4.92 -14.74 -19.38
N ALA A 86 4.46 -14.13 -20.47
CA ALA A 86 3.03 -14.09 -20.80
C ALA A 86 2.42 -15.51 -20.73
N GLY A 87 1.29 -15.65 -20.04
CA GLY A 87 0.56 -16.91 -19.84
C GLY A 87 1.08 -17.81 -18.70
N THR A 88 2.27 -17.54 -18.14
CA THR A 88 2.87 -18.39 -17.09
C THR A 88 2.59 -17.86 -15.68
N GLY A 89 2.14 -18.73 -14.78
CA GLY A 89 1.74 -18.34 -13.42
C GLY A 89 0.58 -17.33 -13.41
N ALA A 90 0.16 -16.91 -12.22
CA ALA A 90 -0.94 -15.94 -12.09
C ALA A 90 -0.59 -14.59 -12.74
N VAL A 91 0.63 -14.09 -12.49
CA VAL A 91 1.11 -12.82 -13.04
C VAL A 91 1.14 -12.84 -14.56
N GLY A 92 1.71 -13.88 -15.17
CA GLY A 92 1.78 -14.01 -16.62
C GLY A 92 0.42 -14.20 -17.28
N ARG A 93 -0.53 -14.89 -16.65
CA ARG A 93 -1.91 -15.00 -17.16
C ARG A 93 -2.62 -13.66 -17.18
N VAL A 94 -2.56 -12.89 -16.10
CA VAL A 94 -3.14 -11.54 -16.05
C VAL A 94 -2.49 -10.64 -17.10
N TRP A 95 -1.18 -10.76 -17.28
CA TRP A 95 -0.48 -10.05 -18.35
C TRP A 95 -0.99 -10.43 -19.75
N ALA A 96 -1.09 -11.72 -20.07
CA ALA A 96 -1.51 -12.17 -21.39
C ALA A 96 -2.97 -11.81 -21.69
N THR A 97 -3.85 -11.94 -20.70
CA THR A 97 -5.30 -11.76 -20.88
C THR A 97 -5.77 -10.34 -20.65
N ARG A 98 -4.97 -9.51 -19.98
CA ARG A 98 -5.33 -8.16 -19.50
C ARG A 98 -6.57 -8.16 -18.58
N ARG A 99 -6.89 -9.30 -17.95
CA ARG A 99 -8.05 -9.48 -17.06
C ARG A 99 -7.60 -9.61 -15.61
N THR A 100 -8.35 -9.02 -14.70
CA THR A 100 -8.14 -9.17 -13.25
C THR A 100 -8.37 -10.62 -12.83
N GLU A 101 -7.50 -11.14 -11.96
CA GLU A 101 -7.59 -12.48 -11.39
C GLU A 101 -7.61 -12.40 -9.85
N LEU A 102 -8.37 -13.28 -9.21
CA LEU A 102 -8.42 -13.42 -7.76
C LEU A 102 -8.16 -14.87 -7.37
N VAL A 103 -7.11 -15.06 -6.58
CA VAL A 103 -6.81 -16.32 -5.89
C VAL A 103 -7.38 -16.19 -4.48
N ARG A 104 -8.54 -16.83 -4.24
CA ARG A 104 -9.29 -16.69 -2.98
C ARG A 104 -8.59 -17.33 -1.78
N ASP A 105 -8.02 -18.52 -1.96
CA ASP A 105 -7.17 -19.17 -0.95
C ASP A 105 -5.80 -19.47 -1.54
N ALA A 106 -4.90 -18.49 -1.47
CA ALA A 106 -3.54 -18.57 -2.01
C ALA A 106 -2.67 -19.59 -1.28
N SER A 107 -2.98 -19.89 -0.01
CA SER A 107 -2.23 -20.84 0.82
C SER A 107 -2.54 -22.31 0.48
N THR A 108 -3.71 -22.56 -0.12
CA THR A 108 -4.13 -23.90 -0.56
C THR A 108 -4.29 -24.01 -2.08
N ALA A 109 -3.93 -22.97 -2.83
CA ALA A 109 -4.00 -22.97 -4.28
C ALA A 109 -3.05 -24.03 -4.87
N SER A 110 -3.44 -24.60 -6.01
CA SER A 110 -2.49 -25.39 -6.79
C SER A 110 -1.39 -24.50 -7.37
N ILE A 111 -0.21 -25.06 -7.65
CA ILE A 111 0.89 -24.35 -8.32
C ILE A 111 0.45 -23.74 -9.66
N ALA A 112 -0.48 -24.40 -10.36
CA ALA A 112 -1.04 -23.87 -11.60
C ALA A 112 -1.88 -22.60 -11.37
N GLN A 113 -2.63 -22.52 -10.27
CA GLN A 113 -3.40 -21.33 -9.90
C GLN A 113 -2.49 -20.24 -9.33
N PHE A 114 -1.58 -20.60 -8.42
CA PHE A 114 -0.66 -19.66 -7.80
C PHE A 114 0.66 -20.37 -7.49
N ASP A 115 1.66 -20.12 -8.32
CA ASP A 115 2.96 -20.78 -8.28
C ASP A 115 3.79 -20.42 -7.03
N ARG A 116 3.42 -19.33 -6.35
CA ARG A 116 3.99 -18.90 -5.08
C ARG A 116 3.18 -19.34 -3.85
N VAL A 117 2.41 -20.43 -3.96
CA VAL A 117 1.66 -21.03 -2.84
C VAL A 117 2.52 -21.23 -1.58
N HIS A 118 3.77 -21.68 -1.72
CA HIS A 118 4.67 -21.89 -0.59
C HIS A 118 4.96 -20.60 0.19
N LEU A 119 5.14 -19.47 -0.50
CA LEU A 119 5.29 -18.16 0.15
C LEU A 119 3.99 -17.71 0.79
N ALA A 120 2.85 -17.89 0.11
CA ALA A 120 1.56 -17.56 0.69
C ALA A 120 1.30 -18.34 1.98
N THR A 121 1.63 -19.63 2.01
CA THR A 121 1.54 -20.45 3.23
C THR A 121 2.48 -19.95 4.33
N TYR A 122 3.75 -19.70 3.99
CA TYR A 122 4.75 -19.25 4.97
C TYR A 122 4.37 -17.92 5.64
N TYR A 123 3.92 -16.94 4.84
CA TYR A 123 3.51 -15.62 5.33
C TYR A 123 2.02 -15.51 5.65
N ARG A 124 1.30 -16.63 5.62
CA ARG A 124 -0.15 -16.71 5.91
C ARG A 124 -1.01 -15.79 5.03
N VAL A 125 -0.57 -15.53 3.81
CA VAL A 125 -1.36 -14.82 2.79
C VAL A 125 -2.54 -15.72 2.42
N ARG A 126 -3.75 -15.21 2.63
CA ARG A 126 -5.00 -15.92 2.41
C ARG A 126 -5.53 -15.65 1.01
N SER A 127 -5.59 -14.40 0.58
CA SER A 127 -6.05 -14.07 -0.78
C SER A 127 -5.05 -13.21 -1.53
N VAL A 128 -4.99 -13.39 -2.85
CA VAL A 128 -4.15 -12.59 -3.75
C VAL A 128 -5.00 -12.10 -4.91
N ALA A 129 -4.96 -10.80 -5.20
CA ALA A 129 -5.59 -10.22 -6.38
C ALA A 129 -4.54 -9.63 -7.30
N LEU A 130 -4.75 -9.81 -8.60
CA LEU A 130 -3.85 -9.37 -9.65
C LEU A 130 -4.63 -8.59 -10.70
N ALA A 131 -4.13 -7.43 -11.12
CA ALA A 131 -4.75 -6.62 -12.17
C ALA A 131 -3.70 -6.06 -13.12
N TYR A 132 -4.03 -6.04 -14.41
CA TYR A 132 -3.20 -5.39 -15.43
C TYR A 132 -3.32 -3.86 -15.35
N VAL A 133 -2.19 -3.14 -15.36
CA VAL A 133 -2.14 -1.67 -15.21
C VAL A 133 -0.92 -1.05 -15.92
N ASP A 134 -1.12 -0.06 -16.79
CA ASP A 134 -0.10 0.72 -17.53
C ASP A 134 1.12 -0.10 -18.00
N ASP A 135 0.87 -1.21 -18.70
CA ASP A 135 1.91 -2.13 -19.13
C ASP A 135 2.69 -2.81 -17.99
N GLY A 136 1.98 -3.08 -16.89
CA GLY A 136 2.40 -3.93 -15.78
C GLY A 136 1.28 -4.82 -15.25
N VAL A 137 1.58 -5.56 -14.20
CA VAL A 137 0.59 -6.21 -13.35
C VAL A 137 0.83 -5.73 -11.92
N VAL A 138 -0.21 -5.24 -11.26
CA VAL A 138 -0.19 -5.03 -9.81
C VAL A 138 -0.76 -6.27 -9.16
N GLU A 139 -0.02 -6.76 -8.19
CA GLU A 139 -0.45 -7.82 -7.29
C GLU A 139 -0.58 -7.27 -5.89
N VAL A 140 -1.64 -7.68 -5.20
CA VAL A 140 -1.87 -7.40 -3.78
C VAL A 140 -2.24 -8.67 -3.06
N GLY A 141 -1.74 -8.85 -1.84
CA GLY A 141 -2.13 -9.98 -1.01
C GLY A 141 -2.63 -9.55 0.37
N SER A 142 -3.50 -10.36 0.95
CA SER A 142 -4.10 -10.14 2.26
C SER A 142 -3.83 -11.31 3.20
N VAL A 143 -3.60 -11.02 4.48
CA VAL A 143 -3.56 -11.99 5.59
C VAL A 143 -4.89 -12.06 6.34
N SER A 144 -5.93 -11.35 5.88
CA SER A 144 -7.24 -11.35 6.50
C SER A 144 -7.79 -12.77 6.64
N ARG A 145 -8.42 -13.06 7.78
CA ARG A 145 -9.08 -14.36 8.02
C ARG A 145 -10.19 -14.62 7.00
N ALA A 146 -10.92 -13.59 6.63
CA ALA A 146 -11.91 -13.65 5.56
C ALA A 146 -11.21 -13.35 4.23
N PRO A 147 -11.09 -14.33 3.31
CA PRO A 147 -10.53 -14.07 1.99
C PRO A 147 -11.43 -13.10 1.22
N TRP A 148 -10.85 -12.35 0.29
CA TRP A 148 -11.67 -11.49 -0.58
C TRP A 148 -12.62 -12.32 -1.44
N ASP A 149 -13.90 -11.92 -1.48
CA ASP A 149 -14.89 -12.54 -2.38
C ASP A 149 -14.79 -12.02 -3.83
N LYS A 150 -14.32 -10.77 -3.97
CA LYS A 150 -14.10 -10.04 -5.22
C LYS A 150 -12.75 -9.31 -5.17
N PRO A 151 -12.08 -9.08 -6.31
CA PRO A 151 -10.83 -8.32 -6.33
C PRO A 151 -11.05 -6.91 -5.77
N PRO A 152 -10.15 -6.39 -4.90
CA PRO A 152 -10.15 -4.98 -4.52
C PRO A 152 -9.84 -4.08 -5.73
N ASP A 153 -10.24 -2.81 -5.66
CA ASP A 153 -9.84 -1.81 -6.64
C ASP A 153 -8.39 -1.39 -6.39
N VAL A 154 -7.46 -1.84 -7.24
CA VAL A 154 -6.02 -1.57 -7.09
C VAL A 154 -5.55 -0.34 -7.89
N ARG A 155 -6.45 0.44 -8.50
CA ARG A 155 -6.05 1.59 -9.34
C ARG A 155 -5.32 2.67 -8.54
N VAL A 156 -5.80 2.99 -7.35
CA VAL A 156 -5.14 3.98 -6.46
C VAL A 156 -3.74 3.50 -6.08
N LEU A 157 -3.60 2.20 -5.79
CA LEU A 157 -2.32 1.62 -5.42
C LEU A 157 -1.33 1.61 -6.58
N HIS A 158 -1.81 1.30 -7.79
CA HIS A 158 -1.01 1.40 -9.01
C HIS A 158 -0.45 2.81 -9.24
N LEU A 159 -1.26 3.85 -9.06
CA LEU A 159 -0.83 5.23 -9.23
C LEU A 159 0.27 5.60 -8.22
N LEU A 160 0.10 5.19 -6.96
CA LEU A 160 1.09 5.42 -5.91
C LEU A 160 2.39 4.66 -6.16
N LEU A 161 2.31 3.40 -6.59
CA LEU A 161 3.46 2.58 -6.96
C LEU A 161 4.22 3.21 -8.13
N SER A 162 3.52 3.60 -9.19
CA SER A 162 4.14 4.17 -10.40
C SER A 162 4.88 5.50 -10.17
N GLY A 163 4.89 6.05 -8.95
CA GLY A 163 5.53 7.31 -8.62
C GLY A 163 4.82 8.50 -9.27
N VAL A 164 3.65 8.26 -9.88
CA VAL A 164 2.81 9.32 -10.45
C VAL A 164 2.23 10.08 -9.27
N HIS A 165 2.63 11.34 -9.15
CA HIS A 165 2.03 12.22 -8.16
C HIS A 165 0.59 12.51 -8.59
N VAL A 166 -0.36 11.82 -7.97
CA VAL A 166 -1.79 12.16 -8.12
C VAL A 166 -2.11 13.22 -7.07
N PRO A 167 -2.43 14.47 -7.45
CA PRO A 167 -3.02 15.40 -6.50
C PRO A 167 -4.35 14.81 -6.03
N PHE A 168 -4.54 14.76 -4.71
CA PHE A 168 -5.69 14.07 -4.06
C PHE A 168 -7.04 14.64 -4.53
N ASP A 169 -7.06 15.89 -4.98
CA ASP A 169 -8.24 16.61 -5.44
C ASP A 169 -8.76 16.13 -6.82
N HIS A 170 -8.07 15.19 -7.47
CA HIS A 170 -8.45 14.65 -8.79
C HIS A 170 -8.77 13.17 -8.79
N VAL A 171 -8.64 12.47 -7.65
CA VAL A 171 -9.25 11.15 -7.51
C VAL A 171 -10.71 11.41 -7.16
N ALA A 172 -11.58 11.41 -8.17
CA ALA A 172 -13.01 11.42 -7.94
C ALA A 172 -13.33 10.33 -6.89
N PRO A 173 -14.08 10.65 -5.81
CA PRO A 173 -14.47 9.65 -4.85
C PRO A 173 -15.10 8.49 -5.62
N LEU A 174 -14.67 7.26 -5.32
CA LEU A 174 -15.29 6.08 -5.93
C LEU A 174 -16.81 6.26 -5.82
N PRO A 175 -17.58 6.06 -6.91
CA PRO A 175 -19.02 6.08 -6.79
C PRO A 175 -19.36 5.08 -5.68
N ALA A 176 -20.11 5.55 -4.67
CA ALA A 176 -20.55 4.71 -3.58
C ALA A 176 -21.09 3.42 -4.20
N ALA A 177 -20.53 2.27 -3.80
CA ALA A 177 -20.94 1.00 -4.35
C ALA A 177 -22.48 0.95 -4.28
N ALA A 178 -23.13 0.85 -5.43
CA ALA A 178 -24.59 0.75 -5.48
C ALA A 178 -24.98 -0.37 -4.50
N PRO A 179 -25.99 -0.14 -3.63
CA PRO A 179 -26.39 -1.14 -2.66
C PRO A 179 -26.69 -2.43 -3.43
N THR A 180 -25.81 -3.41 -3.27
CA THR A 180 -26.05 -4.76 -3.74
C THR A 180 -27.28 -5.23 -3.00
N THR A 181 -28.42 -5.26 -3.69
CA THR A 181 -29.61 -5.95 -3.22
C THR A 181 -29.20 -7.41 -3.10
N HIS A 182 -28.88 -7.82 -1.87
CA HIS A 182 -28.83 -9.23 -1.52
C HIS A 182 -30.22 -9.79 -1.80
N ARG A 183 -30.41 -10.44 -2.96
CA ARG A 183 -31.44 -11.46 -3.06
C ARG A 183 -31.06 -12.51 -2.01
N SER A 184 -31.90 -12.67 -1.00
CA SER A 184 -31.81 -13.76 -0.06
C SER A 184 -31.68 -15.08 -0.83
N ALA A 185 -30.87 -16.00 -0.31
CA ALA A 185 -30.70 -17.33 -0.88
C ALA A 185 -32.03 -18.09 -1.03
N ASP A 186 -33.07 -17.68 -0.28
CA ASP A 186 -34.41 -18.24 -0.33
C ASP A 186 -35.11 -18.02 -1.68
N ALA A 187 -34.84 -16.91 -2.38
CA ALA A 187 -35.47 -16.63 -3.68
C ALA A 187 -35.00 -17.57 -4.81
N LEU A 188 -33.86 -18.24 -4.66
CA LEU A 188 -33.37 -19.22 -5.63
C LEU A 188 -33.95 -20.63 -5.38
N ALA A 189 -34.31 -20.94 -4.12
CA ALA A 189 -34.90 -22.23 -3.76
C ALA A 189 -36.36 -22.39 -4.20
N ASP A 190 -37.09 -21.29 -4.37
CA ASP A 190 -38.50 -21.32 -4.80
C ASP A 190 -38.66 -21.36 -6.33
N ALA A 191 -37.67 -20.87 -7.08
CA ALA A 191 -37.64 -21.01 -8.54
C ALA A 191 -37.38 -22.46 -8.99
N VAL A 192 -36.62 -23.25 -8.21
CA VAL A 192 -36.30 -24.65 -8.52
C VAL A 192 -37.45 -25.61 -8.15
N ARG A 193 -38.36 -25.20 -7.26
CA ARG A 193 -39.54 -26.01 -6.88
C ARG A 193 -40.77 -25.79 -7.76
N SER A 194 -40.70 -24.84 -8.70
CA SER A 194 -41.82 -24.44 -9.55
C SER A 194 -41.60 -24.78 -11.04
N ALA A 195 -40.54 -25.53 -11.37
CA ALA A 195 -40.19 -26.02 -12.70
C ALA A 195 -40.14 -27.55 -12.68
#